data_AF-A0A367EMD3-F1
#
_entry.id   AF-A0A367EMD3-F1
#
_cell.length_a   1.000
_cell.length_b   1.000
_cell.length_c   1.000
_cell.angle_alpha   90.00
_cell.angle_beta   90.00
_cell.angle_gamma   90.00
#
_symmetry.space_group_name_H-M   'P 1'
#
loop_
_entity.id
_entity.type
_entity.pdbx_description
1 polymer ?
#
loop_
_entity_poly.entity_id
_entity_poly.type
_entity_poly.pdbx_seq_one_letter_code
_entity_poly.pdbx_strand_id
1 'polypeptide(L)'
;MSYPPPPGQSPHNPYSAPQQPQQGAPYGYPQQGAPAPYGYPQAGMPAYPGGGMQPAVSMPGVVVTARVLLFIAGSLWALFGVLLLIGGVAANDALDDIPGVGAAGGAALGIALFGLLIGGGLATLHIVPASMFGKGRSGTRVTAIIAGAVNALIPLLSFIGQLAGGDSAGGSLFLAVLWLATAVLTIVFCSMSAAGQWFNRPQY
;
A
#
# COMPACT_ATOMS: atom_id res chain seq x y z
N MET A 1 -69.25 20.03 -20.55
CA MET A 1 -67.86 20.01 -21.03
C MET A 1 -67.05 19.28 -19.97
N SER A 2 -66.57 18.07 -20.27
CA SER A 2 -65.96 17.15 -19.30
C SER A 2 -64.58 16.77 -19.82
N TYR A 3 -63.53 16.98 -19.02
CA TYR A 3 -62.13 16.76 -19.39
C TYR A 3 -61.78 15.26 -19.56
N PRO A 4 -60.79 14.92 -20.40
CA PRO A 4 -60.36 13.54 -20.62
C PRO A 4 -59.50 13.00 -19.45
N PRO A 5 -59.52 11.67 -19.19
CA PRO A 5 -58.73 11.04 -18.14
C PRO A 5 -57.23 10.94 -18.51
N PRO A 6 -56.32 10.97 -17.51
CA PRO A 6 -54.89 10.82 -17.73
C PRO A 6 -54.52 9.40 -18.20
N PRO A 7 -53.51 9.23 -19.10
CA PRO A 7 -53.13 7.92 -19.61
C PRO A 7 -52.25 7.16 -18.60
N GLY A 8 -52.57 5.87 -18.35
CA GLY A 8 -51.53 4.91 -17.92
C GLY A 8 -51.83 3.92 -16.79
N GLN A 9 -53.05 3.77 -16.27
CA GLN A 9 -53.32 2.76 -15.22
C GLN A 9 -53.97 1.50 -15.79
N SER A 10 -53.13 0.53 -16.18
CA SER A 10 -53.54 -0.86 -16.43
C SER A 10 -53.45 -1.65 -15.10
N PRO A 11 -54.54 -2.24 -14.57
CA PRO A 11 -54.57 -2.81 -13.22
C PRO A 11 -53.89 -4.18 -12.98
N HIS A 12 -53.02 -4.68 -13.87
CA HIS A 12 -52.47 -6.04 -13.77
C HIS A 12 -51.02 -6.15 -14.24
N ASN A 13 -50.06 -5.70 -13.42
CA ASN A 13 -48.66 -6.03 -13.62
C ASN A 13 -47.98 -6.42 -12.28
N PRO A 14 -47.62 -7.70 -12.07
CA PRO A 14 -47.10 -8.21 -10.79
C PRO A 14 -45.64 -7.85 -10.47
N TYR A 15 -45.03 -6.90 -11.18
CA TYR A 15 -43.64 -6.44 -10.98
C TYR A 15 -43.51 -4.97 -10.53
N SER A 16 -44.58 -4.38 -9.97
CA SER A 16 -44.48 -3.03 -9.41
C SER A 16 -43.74 -3.06 -8.06
N ALA A 17 -42.49 -2.58 -8.07
CA ALA A 17 -41.75 -2.28 -6.85
C ALA A 17 -42.48 -1.17 -6.05
N PRO A 18 -42.39 -1.16 -4.71
CA PRO A 18 -43.13 -0.18 -3.89
C PRO A 18 -42.71 1.25 -4.25
N GLN A 19 -43.64 2.02 -4.83
CA GLN A 19 -43.48 3.47 -4.95
C GLN A 19 -43.53 4.08 -3.55
N GLN A 20 -42.38 4.52 -3.05
CA GLN A 20 -42.34 5.39 -1.88
C GLN A 20 -42.95 6.75 -2.23
N PRO A 21 -43.77 7.33 -1.34
CA PRO A 21 -44.44 8.60 -1.57
C PRO A 21 -43.42 9.74 -1.65
N GLN A 22 -43.45 10.44 -2.78
CA GLN A 22 -42.67 11.64 -3.05
C GLN A 22 -43.25 12.81 -2.24
N GLN A 23 -42.74 13.03 -1.02
CA GLN A 23 -42.98 14.25 -0.25
C GLN A 23 -41.95 15.31 -0.64
N GLY A 24 -42.47 16.49 -1.00
CA GLY A 24 -41.67 17.65 -1.36
C GLY A 24 -41.18 18.46 -0.15
N ALA A 25 -40.02 19.12 -0.36
CA ALA A 25 -39.39 20.24 0.36
C ALA A 25 -38.78 19.96 1.76
N PRO A 26 -37.82 20.78 2.29
CA PRO A 26 -36.96 21.82 1.71
C PRO A 26 -35.44 21.62 2.02
N TYR A 27 -34.62 22.52 1.48
CA TYR A 27 -33.15 22.65 1.58
C TYR A 27 -32.50 22.29 2.93
N GLY A 28 -31.42 21.50 2.84
CA GLY A 28 -30.23 21.60 3.68
C GLY A 28 -30.14 20.63 4.87
N TYR A 29 -29.55 19.45 4.69
CA TYR A 29 -28.77 18.73 5.72
C TYR A 29 -27.93 17.62 5.04
N PRO A 30 -26.66 17.39 5.43
CA PRO A 30 -25.86 16.30 4.87
C PRO A 30 -26.39 14.95 5.37
N GLN A 31 -26.96 14.18 4.46
CA GLN A 31 -27.43 12.83 4.73
C GLN A 31 -26.22 11.90 4.84
N GLN A 32 -25.97 11.37 6.04
CA GLN A 32 -24.98 10.30 6.25
C GLN A 32 -25.41 9.05 5.48
N GLY A 33 -24.64 8.71 4.45
CA GLY A 33 -24.87 7.53 3.63
C GLY A 33 -24.58 6.24 4.39
N ALA A 34 -25.60 5.39 4.48
CA ALA A 34 -25.52 4.04 5.02
C ALA A 34 -24.54 3.15 4.21
N PRO A 35 -23.91 2.14 4.83
CA PRO A 35 -22.98 1.25 4.15
C PRO A 35 -23.70 0.40 3.09
N ALA A 36 -23.32 0.57 1.83
CA ALA A 36 -23.88 -0.18 0.71
C ALA A 36 -23.40 -1.66 0.75
N PRO A 37 -24.32 -2.65 0.66
CA PRO A 37 -23.98 -4.06 0.66
C PRO A 37 -23.12 -4.47 -0.55
N TYR A 38 -22.14 -5.31 -0.26
CA TYR A 38 -21.17 -5.87 -1.20
C TYR A 38 -21.86 -6.69 -2.31
N GLY A 39 -21.54 -6.36 -3.57
CA GLY A 39 -21.66 -7.26 -4.71
C GLY A 39 -22.83 -6.99 -5.64
N TYR A 40 -22.63 -6.15 -6.66
CA TYR A 40 -23.23 -6.33 -8.00
C TYR A 40 -22.45 -5.45 -9.00
N PRO A 41 -22.04 -5.98 -10.18
CA PRO A 41 -21.46 -5.16 -11.23
C PRO A 41 -22.58 -4.32 -11.85
N GLN A 42 -22.60 -3.02 -11.54
CA GLN A 42 -23.55 -2.10 -12.14
C GLN A 42 -23.14 -1.84 -13.59
N ALA A 43 -23.94 -2.38 -14.52
CA ALA A 43 -23.81 -2.14 -15.96
C ALA A 43 -23.90 -0.64 -16.25
N GLY A 44 -23.00 -0.15 -17.11
CA GLY A 44 -22.85 1.25 -17.47
C GLY A 44 -24.15 1.86 -17.98
N MET A 45 -24.71 2.79 -17.19
CA MET A 45 -25.82 3.63 -17.59
C MET A 45 -25.29 4.84 -18.38
N PRO A 46 -25.94 5.30 -19.46
CA PRO A 46 -25.52 6.45 -20.24
C PRO A 46 -25.47 7.73 -19.38
N ALA A 47 -24.36 8.47 -19.48
CA ALA A 47 -24.15 9.71 -18.75
C ALA A 47 -25.16 10.79 -19.20
N TYR A 48 -26.00 11.24 -18.26
CA TYR A 48 -26.99 12.30 -18.48
C TYR A 48 -26.29 13.67 -18.53
N PRO A 49 -26.72 14.62 -19.41
CA PRO A 49 -26.16 15.96 -19.49
C PRO A 49 -26.56 16.80 -18.27
N GLY A 50 -25.73 16.75 -17.24
CA GLY A 50 -25.92 17.44 -15.96
C GLY A 50 -24.93 16.91 -14.93
N GLY A 51 -23.73 16.56 -15.40
CA GLY A 51 -22.78 15.66 -14.77
C GLY A 51 -22.53 15.97 -13.31
N GLY A 52 -23.23 15.23 -12.44
CA GLY A 52 -22.89 15.18 -11.03
C GLY A 52 -21.42 14.80 -10.90
N MET A 53 -20.70 15.54 -10.05
CA MET A 53 -19.35 15.20 -9.62
C MET A 53 -19.27 13.69 -9.38
N GLN A 54 -18.47 13.00 -10.19
CA GLN A 54 -18.10 11.61 -9.92
C GLN A 54 -17.60 11.54 -8.47
N PRO A 55 -18.17 10.67 -7.61
CA PRO A 55 -17.76 10.57 -6.23
C PRO A 55 -16.24 10.37 -6.16
N ALA A 56 -15.55 11.18 -5.34
CA ALA A 56 -14.13 10.98 -5.11
C ALA A 56 -13.92 9.57 -4.52
N VAL A 57 -13.35 8.66 -5.30
CA VAL A 57 -13.06 7.30 -4.83
C VAL A 57 -11.94 7.40 -3.80
N SER A 58 -12.22 7.01 -2.56
CA SER A 58 -11.22 6.94 -1.49
C SER A 58 -10.33 5.70 -1.66
N MET A 59 -9.06 5.80 -1.26
CA MET A 59 -8.12 4.68 -1.30
C MET A 59 -8.59 3.54 -0.38
N PRO A 60 -8.71 2.29 -0.86
CA PRO A 60 -9.10 1.16 -0.01
C PRO A 60 -8.12 0.95 1.15
N GLY A 61 -8.63 0.57 2.32
CA GLY A 61 -7.82 0.40 3.54
C GLY A 61 -6.63 -0.54 3.36
N VAL A 62 -6.78 -1.64 2.64
CA VAL A 62 -5.67 -2.58 2.34
C VAL A 62 -4.54 -1.93 1.54
N VAL A 63 -4.87 -0.99 0.64
CA VAL A 63 -3.88 -0.25 -0.14
C VAL A 63 -3.18 0.78 0.74
N VAL A 64 -3.92 1.44 1.65
CA VAL A 64 -3.33 2.33 2.66
C VAL A 64 -2.37 1.57 3.57
N THR A 65 -2.75 0.39 4.06
CA THR A 65 -1.88 -0.43 4.91
C THR A 65 -0.61 -0.84 4.18
N ALA A 66 -0.72 -1.34 2.94
CA ALA A 66 0.46 -1.66 2.13
C ALA A 66 1.36 -0.43 1.92
N ARG A 67 0.77 0.75 1.71
CA ARG A 67 1.51 2.03 1.60
C ARG A 67 2.35 2.31 2.85
N VAL A 68 1.74 2.14 4.02
CA VAL A 68 2.38 2.40 5.31
C VAL A 68 3.50 1.38 5.56
N LEU A 69 3.26 0.09 5.29
CA LEU A 69 4.29 -0.94 5.44
C LEU A 69 5.52 -0.67 4.55
N LEU A 70 5.33 -0.20 3.32
CA LEU A 70 6.43 0.22 2.46
C LEU A 70 7.19 1.42 3.04
N PHE A 71 6.51 2.44 3.56
CA PHE A 71 7.20 3.57 4.20
C PHE A 71 8.01 3.14 5.43
N ILE A 72 7.46 2.25 6.26
CA ILE A 72 8.17 1.70 7.42
C ILE A 72 9.41 0.94 6.96
N ALA A 73 9.25 0.01 6.00
CA ALA A 73 10.36 -0.77 5.47
C ALA A 73 11.45 0.12 4.87
N GLY A 74 11.07 1.08 4.03
CA GLY A 74 12.01 2.00 3.41
C GLY A 74 12.72 2.92 4.40
N SER A 75 12.02 3.39 5.43
CA SER A 75 12.61 4.24 6.49
C SER A 75 13.63 3.46 7.32
N LEU A 76 13.35 2.19 7.61
CA LEU A 76 14.27 1.31 8.34
C LEU A 76 15.50 0.95 7.50
N TRP A 77 15.35 0.75 6.19
CA TRP A 77 16.49 0.58 5.28
C TRP A 77 17.36 1.84 5.18
N ALA A 78 16.74 3.03 5.13
CA ALA A 78 17.46 4.30 5.15
C ALA A 78 18.22 4.47 6.47
N LEU A 79 17.54 4.22 7.60
CA LEU A 79 18.13 4.30 8.92
C LEU A 79 19.31 3.32 9.06
N PHE A 80 19.15 2.08 8.62
CA PHE A 80 20.22 1.07 8.62
C PHE A 80 21.44 1.55 7.84
N GLY A 81 21.25 2.07 6.62
CA GLY A 81 22.34 2.60 5.80
C GLY A 81 23.06 3.78 6.47
N VAL A 82 22.32 4.70 7.08
CA VAL A 82 22.90 5.85 7.79
C VAL A 82 23.66 5.42 9.05
N LEU A 83 23.11 4.50 9.84
CA LEU A 83 23.77 3.99 11.04
C LEU A 83 25.06 3.24 10.70
N LEU A 84 25.05 2.44 9.63
CA LEU A 84 26.27 1.80 9.12
C LEU A 84 27.32 2.83 8.72
N LEU A 85 26.91 3.88 8.00
CA LEU A 85 27.83 4.97 7.61
C LEU A 85 28.48 5.62 8.84
N ILE A 86 27.68 6.01 9.83
CA ILE A 86 28.19 6.63 11.06
C ILE A 86 29.17 5.69 11.76
N GLY A 87 28.83 4.40 11.89
CA GLY A 87 29.71 3.41 12.49
C GLY A 87 31.02 3.22 11.72
N GLY A 88 30.97 3.19 10.39
CA GLY A 88 32.17 3.04 9.55
C GLY A 88 33.07 4.27 9.58
N VAL A 89 32.51 5.47 9.59
CA VAL A 89 33.27 6.72 9.75
C VAL A 89 33.95 6.75 11.11
N ALA A 90 33.22 6.45 12.19
CA ALA A 90 33.79 6.42 13.54
C ALA A 90 34.88 5.34 13.68
N ALA A 91 34.70 4.17 13.07
CA ALA A 91 35.70 3.11 13.07
C ALA A 91 36.95 3.48 12.27
N ASN A 92 36.81 4.16 11.14
CA ASN A 92 37.93 4.65 10.36
C ASN A 92 38.75 5.68 11.14
N ASP A 93 38.07 6.67 11.73
CA ASP A 93 38.69 7.72 12.55
C ASP A 93 39.45 7.13 13.76
N ALA A 94 38.83 6.19 14.48
CA ALA A 94 39.45 5.56 15.65
C ALA A 94 40.67 4.68 15.34
N LEU A 95 40.78 4.17 14.11
CA LEU A 95 41.85 3.26 13.69
C LEU A 95 42.96 3.96 12.90
N ASP A 96 42.74 5.18 12.42
CA ASP A 96 43.70 5.90 11.57
C ASP A 96 45.00 6.22 12.33
N ASP A 97 44.88 6.54 13.61
CA ASP A 97 46.01 6.89 14.49
C ASP A 97 46.80 5.68 15.02
N ILE A 98 46.32 4.45 14.79
CA ILE A 98 46.97 3.24 15.30
C ILE A 98 47.90 2.67 14.22
N PRO A 99 49.23 2.63 14.46
CA PRO A 99 50.17 2.11 13.47
C PRO A 99 49.89 0.65 13.10
N GLY A 100 49.81 0.37 11.79
CA GLY A 100 49.64 -0.98 11.27
C GLY A 100 48.19 -1.46 11.11
N VAL A 101 47.18 -0.66 11.50
CA VAL A 101 45.75 -1.04 11.36
C VAL A 101 44.91 -0.09 10.49
N GLY A 102 45.48 0.96 9.92
CA GLY A 102 44.75 1.90 9.03
C GLY A 102 44.03 1.23 7.86
N ALA A 103 44.55 0.10 7.34
CA ALA A 103 43.85 -0.70 6.33
C ALA A 103 42.51 -1.26 6.81
N ALA A 104 42.40 -1.63 8.09
CA ALA A 104 41.14 -2.07 8.69
C ALA A 104 40.14 -0.92 8.84
N GLY A 105 40.61 0.28 9.19
CA GLY A 105 39.81 1.51 9.21
C GLY A 105 39.22 1.82 7.83
N GLY A 106 40.07 1.83 6.80
CA GLY A 106 39.63 2.05 5.41
C GLY A 106 38.65 0.97 4.93
N ALA A 107 38.86 -0.29 5.31
CA ALA A 107 37.92 -1.38 5.00
C ALA A 107 36.56 -1.19 5.70
N ALA A 108 36.55 -0.77 6.96
CA ALA A 108 35.31 -0.49 7.70
C ALA A 108 34.51 0.64 7.03
N LEU A 109 35.17 1.73 6.63
CA LEU A 109 34.54 2.81 5.87
C LEU A 109 34.00 2.32 4.52
N GLY A 110 34.78 1.50 3.80
CA GLY A 110 34.36 0.91 2.53
C GLY A 110 33.08 0.06 2.66
N ILE A 111 33.02 -0.82 3.66
CA ILE A 111 31.83 -1.62 3.99
C ILE A 111 30.65 -0.72 4.32
N ALA A 112 30.88 0.34 5.09
CA ALA A 112 29.83 1.27 5.49
C ALA A 112 29.26 2.08 4.32
N LEU A 113 30.11 2.55 3.40
CA LEU A 113 29.69 3.21 2.16
C LEU A 113 28.90 2.26 1.26
N PHE A 114 29.34 1.01 1.12
CA PHE A 114 28.59 0.00 0.39
C PHE A 114 27.23 -0.28 1.06
N GLY A 115 27.21 -0.41 2.38
CA GLY A 115 25.99 -0.56 3.18
C GLY A 115 25.01 0.61 3.02
N LEU A 116 25.52 1.84 2.96
CA LEU A 116 24.73 3.04 2.66
C LEU A 116 24.11 2.98 1.26
N LEU A 117 24.87 2.58 0.24
CA LEU A 117 24.37 2.45 -1.12
C LEU A 117 23.26 1.39 -1.22
N ILE A 118 23.46 0.23 -0.62
CA ILE A 118 22.46 -0.84 -0.59
C ILE A 118 21.24 -0.41 0.23
N GLY A 119 21.44 0.13 1.44
CA GLY A 119 20.37 0.61 2.32
C GLY A 119 19.57 1.75 1.68
N GLY A 120 20.23 2.71 1.05
CA GLY A 120 19.60 3.82 0.33
C GLY A 120 18.86 3.36 -0.93
N GLY A 121 19.43 2.40 -1.68
CA GLY A 121 18.76 1.79 -2.83
C GLY A 121 17.49 1.04 -2.43
N LEU A 122 17.56 0.23 -1.38
CA LEU A 122 16.40 -0.48 -0.84
C LEU A 122 15.39 0.50 -0.23
N ALA A 123 15.82 1.54 0.46
CA ALA A 123 14.94 2.60 0.95
C ALA A 123 14.17 3.25 -0.20
N THR A 124 14.86 3.60 -1.28
CA THR A 124 14.28 4.21 -2.48
C THR A 124 13.28 3.27 -3.14
N LEU A 125 13.62 1.98 -3.27
CA LEU A 125 12.74 0.95 -3.83
C LEU A 125 11.39 0.85 -3.10
N HIS A 126 11.36 1.16 -1.79
CA HIS A 126 10.13 1.12 -0.98
C HIS A 126 9.40 2.46 -0.91
N ILE A 127 10.13 3.55 -0.67
CA ILE A 127 9.56 4.89 -0.46
C ILE A 127 8.94 5.44 -1.74
N VAL A 128 9.59 5.23 -2.90
CA VAL A 128 9.12 5.73 -4.18
C VAL A 128 7.73 5.18 -4.53
N PRO A 129 7.49 3.85 -4.61
CA PRO A 129 6.16 3.35 -4.89
C PRO A 129 5.16 3.78 -3.80
N ALA A 130 5.53 3.77 -2.51
CA ALA A 130 4.64 4.22 -1.43
C ALA A 130 4.16 5.66 -1.60
N SER A 131 5.05 6.58 -2.01
CA SER A 131 4.69 7.98 -2.29
C SER A 131 3.70 8.10 -3.45
N MET A 132 3.75 7.16 -4.39
CA MET A 132 2.96 7.16 -5.61
C MET A 132 1.58 6.52 -5.43
N PHE A 133 1.26 5.83 -4.33
CA PHE A 133 -0.04 5.12 -4.20
C PHE A 133 -1.28 6.00 -4.41
N GLY A 134 -1.18 7.30 -4.10
CA GLY A 134 -2.26 8.27 -4.32
C GLY A 134 -2.55 8.56 -5.81
N LYS A 135 -1.53 8.53 -6.68
CA LYS A 135 -1.64 8.92 -8.11
C LYS A 135 -1.14 7.85 -9.08
N GLY A 136 -0.66 6.73 -8.56
CA GLY A 136 -0.02 5.66 -9.30
C GLY A 136 -1.01 4.79 -10.05
N ARG A 137 -0.55 4.20 -11.14
CA ARG A 137 -1.28 3.20 -11.94
C ARG A 137 -0.81 1.79 -11.61
N SER A 138 -1.17 0.81 -12.44
CA SER A 138 -0.71 -0.58 -12.35
C SER A 138 0.81 -0.72 -12.15
N GLY A 139 1.64 0.14 -12.76
CA GLY A 139 3.09 0.14 -12.55
C GLY A 139 3.50 0.33 -11.10
N THR A 140 2.88 1.28 -10.38
CA THR A 140 3.16 1.53 -8.96
C THR A 140 2.85 0.31 -8.09
N ARG A 141 1.74 -0.37 -8.39
CA ARG A 141 1.34 -1.62 -7.72
C ARG A 141 2.37 -2.72 -7.94
N VAL A 142 2.83 -2.91 -9.18
CA VAL A 142 3.83 -3.93 -9.51
C VAL A 142 5.16 -3.63 -8.83
N THR A 143 5.63 -2.38 -8.85
CA THR A 143 6.85 -1.98 -8.14
C THR A 143 6.75 -2.23 -6.63
N ALA A 144 5.59 -1.98 -6.02
CA ALA A 144 5.35 -2.30 -4.61
C ALA A 144 5.43 -3.80 -4.31
N ILE A 145 4.92 -4.65 -5.21
CA ILE A 145 5.04 -6.11 -5.08
C ILE A 145 6.51 -6.53 -5.20
N ILE A 146 7.25 -5.96 -6.15
CA ILE A 146 8.70 -6.22 -6.30
C ILE A 146 9.45 -5.79 -5.03
N ALA A 147 9.16 -4.60 -4.50
CA ALA A 147 9.75 -4.11 -3.25
C ALA A 147 9.49 -5.07 -2.09
N GLY A 148 8.23 -5.50 -1.90
CA GLY A 148 7.87 -6.50 -0.90
C GLY A 148 8.58 -7.84 -1.10
N ALA A 149 8.69 -8.31 -2.35
CA ALA A 149 9.38 -9.57 -2.66
C ALA A 149 10.88 -9.51 -2.34
N VAL A 150 11.56 -8.43 -2.72
CA VAL A 150 12.97 -8.19 -2.37
C VAL A 150 13.14 -8.11 -0.85
N ASN A 151 12.25 -7.41 -0.16
CA ASN A 151 12.29 -7.29 1.30
C ASN A 151 12.07 -8.61 2.05
N ALA A 152 11.38 -9.57 1.42
CA ALA A 152 11.13 -10.89 1.97
C ALA A 152 12.35 -11.82 1.90
N LEU A 153 13.33 -11.57 1.02
CA LEU A 153 14.44 -12.51 0.77
C LEU A 153 15.31 -12.73 2.02
N ILE A 154 15.82 -11.66 2.61
CA ILE A 154 16.70 -11.72 3.79
C ILE A 154 16.04 -12.40 4.99
N PRO A 155 14.84 -12.00 5.44
CA PRO A 155 14.21 -12.65 6.59
C PRO A 155 13.78 -14.10 6.28
N LEU A 156 13.45 -14.43 5.02
CA LEU A 156 13.14 -15.80 4.62
C LEU A 156 14.38 -16.70 4.72
N LEU A 157 15.54 -16.24 4.22
CA LEU A 157 16.80 -16.97 4.35
C LEU A 157 17.20 -17.15 5.82
N SER A 158 17.05 -16.09 6.62
CA SER A 158 17.28 -16.15 8.07
C SER A 158 16.34 -17.13 8.79
N PHE A 159 15.07 -17.17 8.40
CA PHE A 159 14.09 -18.10 8.94
C PHE A 159 14.43 -19.56 8.62
N ILE A 160 14.74 -19.87 7.35
CA ILE A 160 15.12 -21.22 6.91
C ILE A 160 16.43 -21.66 7.58
N GLY A 161 17.42 -20.77 7.66
CA GLY A 161 18.70 -21.08 8.32
C GLY A 161 18.55 -21.43 9.79
N GLN A 162 17.68 -20.70 10.52
CA GLN A 162 17.40 -20.98 11.94
C GLN A 162 16.62 -22.28 12.13
N LEU A 163 15.70 -22.62 11.22
CA LEU A 163 15.01 -23.92 11.26
C LEU A 163 15.96 -25.10 11.06
N ALA A 164 16.98 -24.94 10.21
CA ALA A 164 17.95 -25.99 9.93
C ALA A 164 19.04 -26.12 11.01
N GLY A 165 19.40 -25.02 11.67
CA GLY A 165 20.56 -24.94 12.57
C GLY A 165 20.32 -25.35 14.02
N GLY A 166 19.08 -25.54 14.47
CA GLY A 166 18.75 -25.94 15.85
C GLY A 166 19.00 -24.87 16.93
N ASP A 167 19.93 -23.94 16.70
CA ASP A 167 20.24 -22.81 17.58
C ASP A 167 19.20 -21.69 17.42
N SER A 168 18.12 -21.79 18.19
CA SER A 168 17.12 -20.73 18.28
C SER A 168 17.45 -19.79 19.45
N ALA A 169 18.34 -18.83 19.18
CA ALA A 169 18.33 -17.60 19.96
C ALA A 169 16.96 -16.93 19.73
N GLY A 170 15.97 -17.19 20.60
CA GLY A 170 14.55 -16.92 20.34
C GLY A 170 14.21 -15.48 19.87
N GLY A 171 15.07 -14.50 20.18
CA GLY A 171 14.93 -13.13 19.69
C GLY A 171 15.18 -12.94 18.18
N SER A 172 16.12 -13.67 17.58
CA SER A 172 16.43 -13.51 16.14
C SER A 172 15.35 -14.11 15.25
N LEU A 173 14.74 -15.23 15.68
CA LEU A 173 13.66 -15.87 14.93
C LEU A 173 12.42 -14.98 14.91
N PHE A 174 12.06 -14.41 16.07
CA PHE A 174 10.91 -13.50 16.18
C PHE A 174 11.05 -12.30 15.24
N LEU A 175 12.22 -11.63 15.23
CA LEU A 175 12.46 -10.49 14.35
C LEU A 175 12.43 -10.89 12.86
N ALA A 176 13.00 -12.03 12.50
CA ALA A 176 12.96 -12.55 11.13
C ALA A 176 11.52 -12.82 10.68
N VAL A 177 10.70 -13.49 11.51
CA VAL A 177 9.30 -13.77 11.22
C VAL A 177 8.48 -12.48 11.12
N LEU A 178 8.69 -11.54 12.04
CA LEU A 178 8.00 -10.25 12.02
C LEU A 178 8.31 -9.48 10.74
N TRP A 179 9.60 -9.39 10.38
CA TRP A 179 10.03 -8.71 9.15
C TRP A 179 9.47 -9.40 7.90
N LEU A 180 9.54 -10.74 7.85
CA LEU A 180 8.96 -11.53 6.77
C LEU A 180 7.45 -11.30 6.65
N ALA A 181 6.72 -11.27 7.77
CA ALA A 181 5.29 -11.03 7.79
C ALA A 181 4.93 -9.66 7.18
N THR A 182 5.69 -8.59 7.50
CA THR A 182 5.43 -7.27 6.89
C THR A 182 5.63 -7.27 5.37
N ALA A 183 6.66 -7.99 4.89
CA ALA A 183 6.92 -8.12 3.46
C ALA A 183 5.82 -8.90 2.74
N VAL A 184 5.42 -10.06 3.30
CA VAL A 184 4.34 -10.90 2.76
C VAL A 184 3.00 -10.17 2.77
N LEU A 185 2.64 -9.49 3.87
CA LEU A 185 1.40 -8.71 3.96
C LEU A 185 1.35 -7.60 2.91
N THR A 186 2.48 -6.92 2.65
CA THR A 186 2.57 -5.91 1.59
C THR A 186 2.25 -6.51 0.23
N ILE A 187 2.82 -7.68 -0.11
CA ILE A 187 2.56 -8.40 -1.36
C ILE A 187 1.09 -8.80 -1.46
N VAL A 188 0.53 -9.40 -0.39
CA VAL A 188 -0.85 -9.88 -0.34
C VAL A 188 -1.83 -8.73 -0.52
N PHE A 189 -1.68 -7.64 0.23
CA PHE A 189 -2.55 -6.46 0.12
C PHE A 189 -2.46 -5.80 -1.25
N CYS A 190 -1.28 -5.74 -1.86
CA CYS A 190 -1.14 -5.28 -3.23
C CYS A 190 -1.75 -6.27 -4.24
N SER A 191 -1.87 -7.56 -3.92
CA SER A 191 -2.41 -8.59 -4.81
C SER A 191 -3.95 -8.69 -4.78
N MET A 192 -4.59 -8.14 -3.76
CA MET A 192 -6.06 -8.16 -3.61
C MET A 192 -6.80 -7.40 -4.72
N SER A 193 -8.05 -7.80 -4.97
CA SER A 193 -8.92 -7.19 -5.98
C SER A 193 -9.16 -5.69 -5.75
N ALA A 194 -9.31 -5.28 -4.49
CA ALA A 194 -9.46 -3.86 -4.12
C ALA A 194 -8.25 -3.01 -4.55
N ALA A 195 -7.03 -3.55 -4.42
CA ALA A 195 -5.83 -2.88 -4.93
C ALA A 195 -5.85 -2.83 -6.46
N GLY A 196 -6.25 -3.93 -7.12
CA GLY A 196 -6.43 -3.98 -8.57
C GLY A 196 -7.37 -2.88 -9.08
N GLN A 197 -8.55 -2.74 -8.47
CA GLN A 197 -9.53 -1.70 -8.83
C GLN A 197 -8.98 -0.30 -8.58
N TRP A 198 -8.31 -0.07 -7.44
CA TRP A 198 -7.71 1.22 -7.12
C TRP A 198 -6.68 1.64 -8.17
N PHE A 199 -5.71 0.78 -8.50
CA PHE A 199 -4.63 1.13 -9.42
C PHE A 199 -5.04 1.14 -10.90
N ASN A 200 -6.21 0.60 -11.24
CA ASN A 200 -6.78 0.63 -12.59
C ASN A 200 -7.88 1.68 -12.77
N ARG A 201 -8.19 2.46 -11.74
CA ARG A 201 -9.25 3.47 -11.81
C ARG A 201 -8.96 4.54 -12.88
N PRO A 202 -9.99 5.11 -13.52
CA PRO A 202 -9.83 6.28 -14.36
C PRO A 202 -9.20 7.44 -13.57
N GLN A 203 -8.29 8.16 -14.22
CA GLN A 203 -7.71 9.39 -13.68
C GLN A 203 -8.14 10.51 -14.63
N TYR A 204 -8.81 11.51 -14.08
CA TYR A 204 -9.30 12.69 -14.81
C TYR A 204 -8.48 13.90 -14.39
#